data_AF-A0A3N0XD67-F1
#
_entry.id   AF-A0A3N0XD67-F1
#
_cell.length_a   1.000
_cell.length_b   1.000
_cell.length_c   1.000
_cell.angle_alpha   90.00
_cell.angle_beta   90.00
_cell.angle_gamma   90.00
#
_symmetry.space_group_name_H-M   'P 1'
#
loop_
_entity.id
_entity.type
_entity.pdbx_description
1 polymer ?
#
loop_
_entity_poly.entity_id
_entity_poly.type
_entity_poly.pdbx_seq_one_letter_code
_entity_poly.pdbx_strand_id
1 'polypeptide(L)'
;MGSSLRSGRDCRSAEPEDENDKLSLPTETFQSSVDILNSISCKVDETNTFSICVSRTDIFIRGMQQWQHQKKSSPKSRLKVTFFGEAGIDTGALRKEFLTEMLAEIERRLFICGADKRGKNPLYCVNSVDQNYFR
;
A
#
# COMPACT_ATOMS: atom_id res chain seq x y z
N MET A 1 9.34 -47.81 54.03
CA MET A 1 9.66 -46.52 54.67
C MET A 1 11.09 -46.16 54.27
N GLY A 2 11.28 -45.03 53.60
CA GLY A 2 12.59 -44.62 53.10
C GLY A 2 12.47 -43.52 52.05
N SER A 3 12.15 -42.31 52.51
CA SER A 3 12.08 -41.10 51.69
C SER A 3 13.49 -40.52 51.56
N SER A 4 13.96 -40.29 50.33
CA SER A 4 15.06 -39.38 50.04
C SER A 4 14.99 -38.98 48.59
N LEU A 5 14.98 -37.66 48.30
CA LEU A 5 16.02 -37.00 47.49
C LEU A 5 15.63 -35.53 47.18
N ARG A 6 16.57 -34.66 47.59
CA ARG A 6 17.10 -33.45 46.93
C ARG A 6 16.32 -32.13 46.97
N SER A 7 16.77 -31.35 47.96
CA SER A 7 17.06 -29.91 47.93
C SER A 7 17.58 -29.40 46.57
N GLY A 8 17.05 -28.27 46.13
CA GLY A 8 17.46 -27.55 44.93
C GLY A 8 17.12 -26.06 44.98
N ARG A 9 18.08 -25.29 45.51
CA ARG A 9 18.48 -23.90 45.19
C ARG A 9 17.39 -22.80 45.02
N ASP A 10 17.48 -21.83 45.91
CA ASP A 10 16.96 -20.47 45.79
C ASP A 10 17.41 -19.80 44.48
N CYS A 11 16.45 -19.39 43.66
CA CYS A 11 16.66 -18.44 42.58
C CYS A 11 16.27 -17.05 43.07
N ARG A 12 17.27 -16.18 43.26
CA ARG A 12 17.07 -14.73 43.41
C ARG A 12 16.33 -14.20 42.19
N SER A 13 15.15 -13.62 42.41
CA SER A 13 14.47 -12.79 41.41
C SER A 13 15.27 -11.49 41.26
N ALA A 14 15.93 -11.31 40.12
CA ALA A 14 16.40 -10.01 39.67
C ALA A 14 15.33 -9.47 38.70
N GLU A 15 14.79 -8.31 39.06
CA GLU A 15 13.86 -7.51 38.25
C GLU A 15 14.46 -7.22 36.86
N PRO A 16 13.70 -7.32 35.77
CA PRO A 16 14.02 -6.61 34.54
C PRO A 16 13.46 -5.19 34.63
N GLU A 17 14.34 -4.20 34.70
CA GLU A 17 13.98 -2.81 34.44
C GLU A 17 13.59 -2.69 32.95
N ASP A 18 12.29 -2.54 32.70
CA ASP A 18 11.73 -2.29 31.37
C ASP A 18 11.93 -0.81 31.04
N GLU A 19 13.08 -0.44 30.48
CA GLU A 19 13.24 0.82 29.75
C GLU A 19 12.42 0.77 28.47
N ASN A 20 11.11 1.02 28.61
CA ASN A 20 10.20 1.25 27.50
C ASN A 20 10.42 2.67 26.95
N ASP A 21 11.53 2.86 26.23
CA ASP A 21 11.75 4.02 25.39
C ASP A 21 10.93 3.87 24.10
N LYS A 22 9.61 4.11 24.23
CA LYS A 22 8.72 4.30 23.09
C LYS A 22 9.17 5.58 22.38
N LEU A 23 9.98 5.42 21.34
CA LEU A 23 10.21 6.46 20.35
C LEU A 23 8.88 6.78 19.67
N SER A 24 8.08 7.67 20.27
CA SER A 24 6.88 8.21 19.66
C SER A 24 7.32 9.04 18.45
N LEU A 25 7.17 8.45 17.27
CA LEU A 25 7.26 9.20 16.03
C LEU A 25 6.35 10.42 16.15
N PRO A 26 6.83 11.65 15.90
CA PRO A 26 5.99 12.83 15.98
C PRO A 26 4.83 12.65 15.00
N THR A 27 3.61 12.55 15.51
CA THR A 27 2.42 12.60 14.67
C THR A 27 2.37 14.01 14.10
N GLU A 28 2.61 14.16 12.80
CA GLU A 28 2.47 15.46 12.11
C GLU A 28 1.01 15.95 12.32
N THR A 29 0.84 17.01 13.11
CA THR A 29 -0.47 17.64 13.30
C THR A 29 -0.71 18.62 12.15
N PHE A 30 -1.70 18.32 11.31
CA PHE A 30 -2.09 19.18 10.18
C PHE A 30 -3.23 20.13 10.58
N GLN A 31 -3.17 21.38 10.13
CA GLN A 31 -4.21 22.39 10.39
C GLN A 31 -5.21 22.50 9.24
N SER A 32 -4.84 22.03 8.05
CA SER A 32 -5.68 22.07 6.84
C SER A 32 -5.37 20.93 5.86
N SER A 33 -6.26 20.72 4.89
CA SER A 33 -6.03 19.80 3.78
C SER A 33 -4.86 20.23 2.90
N VAL A 34 -4.60 21.54 2.79
CA VAL A 34 -3.47 22.09 2.03
C VAL A 34 -2.15 21.69 2.69
N ASP A 35 -2.08 21.68 4.02
CA ASP A 35 -0.86 21.25 4.75
C ASP A 35 -0.55 19.77 4.50
N ILE A 36 -1.60 18.93 4.44
CA ILE A 36 -1.47 17.51 4.10
C ILE A 36 -0.92 17.36 2.68
N LEU A 37 -1.50 18.08 1.71
CA LEU A 37 -1.05 18.02 0.32
C LEU A 37 0.40 18.48 0.18
N ASN A 38 0.79 19.55 0.88
CA ASN A 38 2.17 20.05 0.88
C ASN A 38 3.13 19.04 1.52
N SER A 39 2.78 18.44 2.67
CA SER A 39 3.60 17.40 3.32
C SER A 39 3.80 16.17 2.42
N ILE A 40 2.74 15.71 1.75
CA ILE A 40 2.81 14.59 0.80
C ILE A 40 3.67 14.98 -0.40
N SER A 41 3.50 16.17 -0.95
CA SER A 41 4.27 16.68 -2.10
C SER A 41 5.77 16.71 -1.80
N CYS A 42 6.17 17.19 -0.62
CA CYS A 42 7.57 17.21 -0.18
C CYS A 42 8.19 15.81 0.00
N LYS A 43 7.37 14.76 0.13
CA LYS A 43 7.82 13.37 0.29
C LYS A 43 7.97 12.65 -1.05
N VAL A 44 7.60 13.27 -2.18
CA VAL A 44 7.79 12.72 -3.53
C VAL A 44 9.28 12.73 -3.86
N ASP A 45 9.77 11.58 -4.30
CA ASP A 45 11.12 11.41 -4.80
C ASP A 45 11.16 11.79 -6.29
N GLU A 46 11.75 12.95 -6.58
CA GLU A 46 11.92 13.45 -7.95
C GLU A 46 13.08 12.77 -8.71
N THR A 47 13.92 11.98 -8.03
CA THR A 47 15.06 11.29 -8.65
C THR A 47 14.68 9.95 -9.25
N ASN A 48 13.58 9.36 -8.78
CA ASN A 48 13.13 8.04 -9.23
C ASN A 48 11.73 8.11 -9.85
N THR A 49 11.51 7.31 -10.88
CA THR A 49 10.25 7.28 -11.63
C THR A 49 9.62 5.91 -11.59
N PHE A 50 8.34 5.85 -11.22
CA PHE A 50 7.50 4.68 -11.39
C PHE A 50 6.77 4.79 -12.73
N SER A 51 7.15 3.96 -13.69
CA SER A 51 6.66 4.09 -15.07
C SER A 51 5.58 3.05 -15.38
N ILE A 52 4.48 3.51 -15.95
CA ILE A 52 3.37 2.68 -16.43
C ILE A 52 3.10 3.01 -17.90
N CYS A 53 3.06 1.99 -18.75
CA CYS A 53 2.83 2.11 -20.18
C CYS A 53 1.63 1.24 -20.59
N VAL A 54 0.53 1.84 -21.06
CA VAL A 54 -0.74 1.14 -21.26
C VAL A 54 -1.42 1.55 -22.57
N SER A 55 -2.36 0.74 -23.06
CA SER A 55 -3.36 1.20 -24.03
C SER A 55 -4.61 1.64 -23.28
N ARG A 56 -5.49 2.41 -23.94
CA ARG A 56 -6.81 2.76 -23.41
C ARG A 56 -7.70 1.53 -23.17
N THR A 57 -7.48 0.44 -23.90
CA THR A 57 -8.30 -0.78 -23.81
C THR A 57 -7.85 -1.77 -22.73
N ASP A 58 -6.65 -1.62 -22.19
CA ASP A 58 -6.05 -2.59 -21.26
C ASP A 58 -5.46 -1.97 -19.99
N ILE A 59 -5.93 -0.76 -19.62
CA ILE A 59 -5.50 0.02 -18.44
C ILE A 59 -5.37 -0.85 -17.19
N PHE A 60 -6.41 -1.60 -16.83
CA PHE A 60 -6.41 -2.40 -15.62
C PHE A 60 -5.40 -3.56 -15.67
N ILE A 61 -5.47 -4.41 -16.70
CA ILE A 61 -4.67 -5.64 -16.76
C ILE A 61 -3.19 -5.28 -16.88
N ARG A 62 -2.82 -4.39 -17.81
CA ARG A 62 -1.43 -3.96 -17.98
C ARG A 62 -0.94 -3.12 -16.81
N GLY A 63 -1.77 -2.22 -16.29
CA GLY A 63 -1.44 -1.38 -15.15
C GLY A 63 -1.11 -2.21 -13.91
N MET A 64 -1.99 -3.16 -13.54
CA MET A 64 -1.75 -4.07 -12.41
C MET A 64 -0.51 -4.94 -12.63
N GLN A 65 -0.34 -5.49 -13.84
CA GLN A 65 0.83 -6.31 -14.17
C GLN A 65 2.14 -5.53 -14.01
N GLN A 66 2.20 -4.30 -14.52
CA GLN A 66 3.41 -3.48 -14.41
C GLN A 66 3.65 -2.99 -12.99
N TRP A 67 2.60 -2.71 -12.22
CA TRP A 67 2.72 -2.42 -10.81
C TRP A 67 3.33 -3.61 -10.05
N GLN A 68 2.78 -4.81 -10.21
CA GLN A 68 3.26 -6.02 -9.52
C GLN A 68 4.73 -6.37 -9.83
N HIS A 69 5.20 -6.09 -11.06
CA HIS A 69 6.60 -6.36 -11.43
C HIS A 69 7.59 -5.36 -10.85
N GLN A 70 7.16 -4.13 -10.52
CA GLN A 70 8.01 -3.07 -9.98
C GLN A 70 8.19 -3.19 -8.45
N LYS A 71 8.47 -4.39 -7.93
CA LYS A 71 8.53 -4.68 -6.47
C LYS A 71 9.54 -3.82 -5.67
N LYS A 72 10.55 -3.27 -6.34
CA LYS A 72 11.58 -2.41 -5.73
C LYS A 72 11.24 -0.92 -5.82
N SER A 73 10.17 -0.53 -6.50
CA SER A 73 9.81 0.88 -6.62
C SER A 73 9.21 1.40 -5.32
N SER A 74 9.65 2.58 -4.89
CA SER A 74 9.08 3.24 -3.73
C SER A 74 7.71 3.84 -4.10
N PRO A 75 6.71 3.81 -3.21
CA PRO A 75 5.46 4.58 -3.40
C PRO A 75 5.70 6.10 -3.44
N LYS A 76 6.89 6.57 -3.05
CA LYS A 76 7.31 7.97 -3.17
C LYS A 76 7.80 8.33 -4.57
N SER A 77 8.13 7.35 -5.40
CA SER A 77 8.63 7.61 -6.75
C SER A 77 7.57 8.29 -7.60
N ARG A 78 8.00 9.26 -8.42
CA ARG A 78 7.09 10.00 -9.28
C ARG A 78 6.45 9.08 -10.32
N LEU A 79 5.11 9.03 -10.33
CA LEU A 79 4.37 8.30 -11.37
C LEU A 79 4.61 8.96 -12.74
N LYS A 80 4.92 8.15 -13.75
CA LYS A 80 4.94 8.53 -15.16
C LYS A 80 4.04 7.56 -15.94
N VAL A 81 3.06 8.12 -16.65
CA VAL A 81 2.13 7.34 -17.47
C VAL A 81 2.39 7.65 -18.94
N THR A 82 2.35 6.62 -19.77
CA THR A 82 2.41 6.76 -21.23
C THR A 82 1.31 5.90 -21.85
N PHE A 83 0.49 6.51 -22.70
CA PHE A 83 -0.47 5.79 -23.53
C PHE A 83 0.14 5.52 -24.90
N PHE A 84 -0.05 4.31 -25.44
CA PHE A 84 0.48 3.97 -26.76
C PHE A 84 -0.05 4.91 -27.85
N GLY A 85 0.86 5.46 -28.67
CA GLY A 85 0.51 6.36 -29.77
C GLY A 85 0.23 7.81 -29.35
N GLU A 86 0.33 8.14 -28.06
CA GLU A 86 -0.02 9.47 -27.52
C GLU A 86 1.23 10.26 -27.10
N ALA A 87 2.14 10.47 -28.05
CA ALA A 87 3.34 11.27 -27.81
C ALA A 87 3.00 12.77 -27.70
N GLY A 88 3.60 13.46 -26.73
CA GLY A 88 3.48 14.93 -26.59
C GLY A 88 2.27 15.42 -25.81
N ILE A 89 1.47 14.53 -25.22
CA ILE A 89 0.37 14.90 -24.31
C ILE A 89 0.93 15.28 -22.93
N ASP A 90 0.28 16.23 -22.26
CA ASP A 90 0.65 16.65 -20.90
C ASP A 90 0.66 15.45 -19.94
N THR A 91 1.84 15.16 -19.40
CA THR A 91 2.03 14.06 -18.45
C THR A 91 1.24 14.25 -17.16
N GLY A 92 0.86 15.48 -16.78
CA GLY A 92 -0.06 15.74 -15.67
C GLY A 92 -1.46 15.19 -15.94
N ALA A 93 -2.03 15.56 -17.08
CA ALA A 93 -3.33 15.08 -17.54
C ALA A 93 -3.37 13.55 -17.66
N LEU A 94 -2.36 12.93 -18.26
CA LEU A 94 -2.30 11.47 -18.42
C LEU A 94 -2.28 10.72 -17.08
N ARG A 95 -1.59 11.26 -16.07
CA ARG A 95 -1.56 10.67 -14.72
C ARG A 95 -2.94 10.70 -14.07
N LYS A 96 -3.62 11.85 -14.17
CA LYS A 96 -4.97 12.02 -13.61
C LYS A 96 -5.95 11.06 -14.27
N GLU A 97 -5.95 11.02 -15.60
CA GLU A 97 -6.79 10.13 -16.38
C GLU A 97 -6.56 8.65 -16.03
N PHE A 98 -5.30 8.21 -16.04
CA PHE A 98 -4.96 6.84 -15.67
C PHE A 98 -5.44 6.47 -14.26
N LEU A 99 -5.21 7.32 -13.27
CA LEU A 99 -5.66 7.04 -11.90
C LEU A 99 -7.18 6.97 -11.81
N THR A 100 -7.90 7.85 -12.51
CA THR A 100 -9.37 7.84 -12.55
C THR A 100 -9.91 6.54 -13.16
N GLU A 101 -9.42 6.15 -14.33
CA GLU A 101 -9.84 4.92 -15.03
C GLU A 101 -9.43 3.66 -14.25
N MET A 102 -8.23 3.65 -13.69
CA MET A 102 -7.73 2.53 -12.90
C MET A 102 -8.57 2.31 -11.64
N LEU A 103 -8.93 3.39 -10.93
CA LEU A 103 -9.82 3.30 -9.77
C LEU A 103 -11.22 2.79 -10.14
N ALA A 104 -11.78 3.25 -11.27
CA ALA A 104 -13.06 2.77 -11.76
C ALA A 104 -13.03 1.27 -12.09
N GLU A 105 -11.96 0.79 -12.73
CA GLU A 105 -11.79 -0.64 -13.02
C GLU A 105 -11.53 -1.49 -11.77
N ILE A 106 -10.76 -0.97 -10.80
CA ILE A 106 -10.58 -1.59 -9.48
C ILE A 106 -11.94 -1.74 -8.80
N GLU A 107 -12.75 -0.68 -8.76
CA GLU A 107 -14.08 -0.70 -8.17
C GLU A 107 -14.99 -1.72 -8.87
N ARG A 108 -14.97 -1.76 -10.21
CA ARG A 108 -15.81 -2.66 -11.00
C ARG A 108 -15.43 -4.14 -10.86
N ARG A 109 -14.13 -4.44 -10.75
CA ARG A 109 -13.62 -5.83 -10.72
C ARG A 109 -13.49 -6.40 -9.33
N LEU A 110 -13.11 -5.57 -8.37
CA LEU A 110 -12.79 -6.00 -7.01
C LEU A 110 -13.90 -5.70 -6.01
N PHE A 111 -14.99 -5.04 -6.40
CA PHE A 111 -16.11 -4.77 -5.51
C PHE A 111 -17.47 -5.08 -6.16
N ILE A 112 -18.34 -5.77 -5.42
CA ILE A 112 -19.73 -6.10 -5.83
C ILE A 112 -20.71 -5.26 -5.01
N CYS A 113 -21.81 -4.82 -5.64
CA CYS A 113 -22.88 -4.11 -4.95
C CYS A 113 -23.45 -4.97 -3.80
N GLY A 114 -23.51 -4.40 -2.59
CA GLY A 114 -24.13 -5.07 -1.44
C GLY A 114 -25.61 -5.31 -1.67
N ALA A 115 -26.17 -6.35 -1.03
CA ALA A 115 -27.59 -6.68 -1.13
C ALA A 115 -28.50 -5.53 -0.66
N ASP A 116 -27.99 -4.66 0.21
CA ASP A 116 -28.69 -3.50 0.77
C ASP A 116 -28.51 -2.23 -0.08
N LYS A 117 -27.76 -2.27 -1.19
CA LYS A 117 -27.39 -1.12 -2.04
C LYS A 117 -26.66 0.00 -1.28
N ARG A 118 -26.15 -0.24 -0.06
CA ARG A 118 -25.44 0.74 0.75
C ARG A 118 -23.93 0.52 0.65
N GLY A 119 -23.41 0.71 -0.55
CA GLY A 119 -21.99 0.55 -0.86
C GLY A 119 -21.67 -0.78 -1.55
N LYS A 120 -20.39 -0.99 -1.82
CA LYS A 120 -19.88 -2.19 -2.48
C LYS A 120 -19.00 -2.98 -1.51
N ASN A 121 -19.17 -4.30 -1.51
CA ASN A 121 -18.35 -5.22 -0.73
C ASN A 121 -17.16 -5.68 -1.58
N PRO A 122 -15.95 -5.76 -0.99
CA PRO A 122 -14.81 -6.35 -1.69
C PRO A 122 -15.11 -7.79 -2.07
N LEU A 123 -14.72 -8.15 -3.30
CA LEU A 123 -14.83 -9.48 -3.85
C LEU A 123 -13.71 -10.35 -3.25
N TYR A 124 -14.06 -11.15 -2.24
CA TYR A 124 -13.18 -12.20 -1.73
C TYR A 124 -13.41 -13.48 -2.54
N CYS A 125 -12.61 -13.73 -3.58
CA CYS A 125 -12.58 -15.07 -4.18
C CYS A 125 -11.61 -15.94 -3.39
N VAL A 126 -11.99 -17.18 -3.05
CA VAL A 126 -11.05 -18.16 -2.48
C VAL A 126 -9.88 -18.45 -3.46
N ASN A 127 -10.07 -18.13 -4.74
CA ASN A 127 -9.05 -18.18 -5.81
C ASN A 127 -8.33 -16.83 -6.08
N SER A 128 -8.64 -15.73 -5.38
CA SER A 128 -7.95 -14.44 -5.61
C SER A 128 -6.52 -14.44 -5.05
N VAL A 129 -6.20 -15.39 -4.16
CA VAL A 129 -4.84 -15.69 -3.72
C VAL A 129 -3.95 -16.07 -4.92
N ASP A 130 -4.52 -16.73 -5.95
CA ASP A 130 -3.78 -17.18 -7.13
C ASP A 130 -3.43 -16.04 -8.11
N GLN A 131 -4.19 -14.94 -8.09
CA GLN A 131 -3.96 -13.79 -8.99
C GLN A 131 -2.91 -12.80 -8.45
N ASN A 132 -2.34 -13.06 -7.26
CA ASN A 132 -1.27 -12.26 -6.63
C ASN A 132 -1.57 -10.74 -6.51
N TYR A 133 -2.84 -10.32 -6.50
CA TYR A 133 -3.19 -8.90 -6.37
C TYR A 133 -2.87 -8.30 -4.98
N PHE A 134 -2.67 -9.13 -3.95
CA PHE A 134 -2.57 -8.72 -2.55
C PHE A 134 -1.38 -9.34 -1.77
N ARG A 135 -0.25 -9.57 -2.43
CA ARG A 135 0.90 -10.28 -1.82
C ARG A 135 2.03 -9.34 -1.42
#